data_AF-A0A6A6ZPH9-F1
#
_entry.id   AF-A0A6A6ZPH9-F1
#
_cell.length_a   1.000
_cell.length_b   1.000
_cell.length_c   1.000
_cell.angle_alpha   90.00
_cell.angle_beta   90.00
_cell.angle_gamma   90.00
#
_symmetry.space_group_name_H-M   'P 1'
#
loop_
_entity.id
_entity.type
_entity.pdbx_description
1 polymer ?
#
loop_
_entity_poly.entity_id
_entity_poly.type
_entity_poly.pdbx_seq_one_letter_code
_entity_poly.pdbx_strand_id
1 'polypeptide(L)'
;MDTLHIDNLGDPVDEWEFQYSHELDWTAYFWPMPSREPPIASRMATLSLPQPRIKPQSLEMLLKQTPNLKIPEYGRLDDAPPEKYDLSDLKAALDHVKMTLTRIMVRFVVGHSLDQLRREEPRETVHVLSGTLGSFRDYPALTHLEISLHALFGSGGSKRGTPLSAVLPSNIVSLTVTDDLLTFVDFQGCFEDAAAMDIFRRYLGGACGDKEDHWAVEGEWKAATPCLNTCLYDLRRYGHLGQGYWSSENVRSKFKRMCEGQGLEGGVLWVEDKHECE
;
A
#
# COMPACT_ATOMS: atom_id res chain seq x y z
N MET A 1 9.01 -18.30 -16.01
CA MET A 1 8.80 -17.66 -14.70
C MET A 1 7.54 -18.27 -14.15
N ASP A 2 7.62 -18.91 -12.99
CA ASP A 2 6.47 -19.55 -12.37
C ASP A 2 5.70 -18.45 -11.61
N THR A 3 4.62 -17.97 -12.23
CA THR A 3 3.69 -17.01 -11.64
C THR A 3 2.48 -17.77 -11.13
N LEU A 4 2.13 -17.56 -9.87
CA LEU A 4 0.89 -18.05 -9.31
C LEU A 4 -0.10 -16.88 -9.16
N HIS A 5 -1.24 -17.01 -9.80
CA HIS A 5 -2.37 -16.08 -9.68
C HIS A 5 -3.47 -16.79 -8.90
N ILE A 6 -3.94 -16.18 -7.81
CA ILE A 6 -5.06 -16.73 -7.03
C ILE A 6 -6.16 -15.68 -6.95
N ASP A 7 -7.21 -15.88 -7.75
CA ASP A 7 -8.29 -14.90 -7.92
C ASP A 7 -9.40 -15.00 -6.87
N ASN A 8 -9.47 -16.10 -6.12
CA ASN A 8 -10.46 -16.27 -5.06
C ASN A 8 -10.07 -17.40 -4.11
N LEU A 9 -9.62 -17.03 -2.90
CA LEU A 9 -9.63 -17.90 -1.74
C LEU A 9 -10.80 -17.43 -0.88
N GLY A 10 -12.01 -17.83 -1.28
CA GLY A 10 -13.20 -17.55 -0.50
C GLY A 10 -13.15 -18.35 0.80
N ASP A 11 -13.35 -17.66 1.94
CA ASP A 11 -13.95 -18.30 3.10
C ASP A 11 -15.34 -18.79 2.66
N PRO A 12 -15.70 -20.07 2.84
CA PRO A 12 -17.06 -20.52 2.61
C PRO A 12 -17.93 -20.03 3.77
N VAL A 13 -18.64 -18.93 3.53
CA VAL A 13 -19.62 -18.30 4.42
C VAL A 13 -20.62 -17.67 3.44
N ASP A 14 -21.91 -17.99 3.33
CA ASP A 14 -22.87 -18.80 4.06
C ASP A 14 -23.97 -19.25 3.07
N GLU A 15 -24.27 -20.55 2.99
CA GLU A 15 -25.61 -21.04 2.60
C GLU A 15 -26.03 -22.28 3.44
N TRP A 16 -25.32 -22.54 4.53
CA TRP A 16 -25.61 -23.68 5.39
C TRP A 16 -25.68 -23.20 6.84
N GLU A 17 -26.91 -22.91 7.30
CA GLU A 17 -27.23 -22.92 8.73
C GLU A 17 -26.96 -24.33 9.28
N PHE A 18 -25.72 -24.61 9.66
CA PHE A 18 -25.39 -25.74 10.50
C PHE A 18 -24.75 -25.22 11.77
N GLN A 19 -25.51 -25.35 12.86
CA GLN A 19 -24.98 -25.38 14.22
C GLN A 19 -23.92 -26.50 14.32
N TYR A 20 -22.65 -26.18 14.09
CA TYR A 20 -21.54 -26.98 14.59
C TYR A 20 -20.38 -26.04 14.94
N SER A 21 -20.22 -25.81 16.24
CA SER A 21 -19.01 -25.27 16.84
C SER A 21 -17.89 -26.32 16.76
N HIS A 22 -17.20 -26.35 15.63
CA HIS A 22 -15.82 -26.79 15.58
C HIS A 22 -15.07 -25.76 14.77
N GLU A 23 -14.09 -25.11 15.40
CA GLU A 23 -13.07 -24.32 14.73
C GLU A 23 -12.48 -25.18 13.60
N LEU A 24 -12.94 -24.96 12.38
CA LEU A 24 -12.35 -25.56 11.19
C LEU A 24 -10.94 -24.99 11.09
N ASP A 25 -9.97 -25.85 11.34
CA ASP A 25 -8.55 -25.54 11.19
C ASP A 25 -8.25 -25.36 9.70
N TRP A 26 -8.47 -24.14 9.20
CA TRP A 26 -8.20 -23.73 7.81
C TRP A 26 -6.76 -23.99 7.38
N THR A 27 -5.83 -24.21 8.32
CA THR A 27 -4.45 -24.57 8.01
C THR A 27 -4.33 -25.93 7.33
N ALA A 28 -5.33 -26.81 7.47
CA ALA A 28 -5.34 -28.12 6.83
C ALA A 28 -5.60 -28.07 5.32
N TYR A 29 -6.09 -26.95 4.77
CA TYR A 29 -6.57 -26.89 3.38
C TYR A 29 -5.93 -25.81 2.49
N PHE A 30 -4.94 -25.06 2.99
CA PHE A 30 -4.36 -23.95 2.25
C PHE A 30 -3.04 -24.32 1.55
N TRP A 31 -3.14 -24.67 0.25
CA TRP A 31 -2.12 -24.61 -0.81
C TRP A 31 -0.73 -25.30 -0.63
N PRO A 32 -0.21 -26.08 -1.62
CA PRO A 32 -0.87 -26.69 -2.77
C PRO A 32 -1.16 -28.19 -2.55
N MET A 33 -1.23 -28.68 -1.32
CA MET A 33 -1.83 -29.98 -0.93
C MET A 33 -2.01 -30.01 0.60
N PRO A 34 -3.04 -30.71 1.12
CA PRO A 34 -3.23 -30.92 2.56
C PRO A 34 -2.21 -31.95 3.08
N SER A 35 -0.91 -31.63 3.00
CA SER A 35 0.16 -32.40 3.64
C SER A 35 0.58 -31.69 4.91
N ARG A 36 0.92 -32.48 5.95
CA ARG A 36 1.49 -31.97 7.22
C ARG A 36 2.75 -31.12 7.02
N GLU A 37 3.39 -31.26 5.86
CA GLU A 37 4.49 -30.44 5.39
C GLU A 37 4.18 -29.99 3.95
N PRO A 38 3.70 -28.76 3.73
CA PRO A 38 3.50 -28.25 2.39
C PRO A 38 4.86 -28.15 1.66
N PRO A 39 4.92 -28.46 0.36
CA PRO A 39 6.17 -28.37 -0.40
C PRO A 39 6.67 -26.93 -0.48
N ILE A 40 7.98 -26.75 -0.28
CA ILE A 40 8.65 -25.45 -0.44
C ILE A 40 8.64 -25.06 -1.92
N ALA A 41 7.91 -23.99 -2.23
CA ALA A 41 7.82 -23.41 -3.57
C ALA A 41 9.06 -22.54 -3.89
N SER A 42 10.24 -23.14 -3.80
CA SER A 42 11.55 -22.48 -3.98
C SER A 42 11.77 -21.84 -5.36
N ARG A 43 10.95 -22.17 -6.36
CA ARG A 43 11.01 -21.59 -7.71
C ARG A 43 10.04 -20.44 -7.94
N MET A 44 9.10 -20.22 -7.02
CA MET A 44 8.10 -19.17 -7.15
C MET A 44 8.77 -17.81 -6.98
N ALA A 45 8.67 -16.99 -8.03
CA ALA A 45 9.25 -15.64 -8.03
C ALA A 45 8.17 -14.56 -7.89
N THR A 46 6.95 -14.84 -8.33
CA THR A 46 5.83 -13.90 -8.32
C THR A 46 4.61 -14.56 -7.71
N LEU A 47 4.00 -13.86 -6.76
CA LEU A 47 2.76 -14.24 -6.10
C LEU A 47 1.81 -13.06 -6.23
N SER A 48 0.72 -13.26 -6.96
CA SER A 48 -0.29 -12.22 -7.16
C SER A 48 -1.59 -12.64 -6.50
N LEU A 49 -2.00 -11.84 -5.53
CA LEU A 49 -3.20 -11.97 -4.72
C LEU A 49 -3.99 -10.66 -4.88
N PRO A 50 -4.77 -10.49 -5.96
CA PRO A 50 -5.42 -9.21 -6.27
C PRO A 50 -6.64 -8.88 -5.39
N GLN A 51 -7.29 -9.89 -4.80
CA GLN A 51 -8.43 -9.73 -3.89
C GLN A 51 -8.49 -10.75 -2.71
N PRO A 52 -7.37 -11.17 -2.10
CA PRO A 52 -7.39 -12.13 -1.00
C PRO A 52 -8.23 -11.66 0.18
N ARG A 53 -9.19 -12.49 0.56
CA ARG A 53 -9.72 -12.58 1.94
C ARG A 53 -8.79 -13.36 2.88
N ILE A 54 -7.52 -13.52 2.48
CA ILE A 54 -6.51 -14.29 3.23
C ILE A 54 -6.17 -13.52 4.50
N LYS A 55 -6.35 -14.18 5.65
CA LYS A 55 -5.90 -13.66 6.95
C LYS A 55 -4.37 -13.55 6.99
N PRO A 56 -3.80 -12.57 7.70
CA PRO A 56 -2.35 -12.39 7.79
C PRO A 56 -1.58 -13.66 8.18
N GLN A 57 -2.12 -14.51 9.06
CA GLN A 57 -1.50 -15.77 9.48
C GLN A 57 -1.35 -16.77 8.31
N SER A 58 -2.38 -16.88 7.46
CA SER A 58 -2.33 -17.73 6.26
C SER A 58 -1.35 -17.18 5.23
N LEU A 59 -1.27 -15.85 5.09
CA LEU A 59 -0.26 -15.21 4.25
C LEU A 59 1.15 -15.48 4.78
N GLU A 60 1.36 -15.40 6.09
CA GLU A 60 2.65 -15.72 6.72
C GLU A 60 3.09 -17.14 6.40
N MET A 61 2.19 -18.12 6.53
CA MET A 61 2.47 -19.51 6.14
C MET A 61 2.87 -19.63 4.68
N LEU A 62 2.15 -18.95 3.77
CA LEU A 62 2.45 -18.95 2.34
C LEU A 62 3.82 -18.34 2.03
N LEU A 63 4.16 -17.23 2.69
CA LEU A 63 5.44 -16.55 2.50
C LEU A 63 6.61 -17.37 3.05
N LYS A 64 6.43 -18.08 4.18
CA LYS A 64 7.42 -19.05 4.69
C LYS A 64 7.75 -20.16 3.70
N GLN A 65 6.79 -20.56 2.86
CA GLN A 65 6.97 -21.61 1.85
C GLN A 65 7.51 -21.08 0.51
N THR A 66 7.72 -19.77 0.36
CA THR A 66 8.16 -19.14 -0.90
C THR A 66 9.45 -18.32 -0.67
N PRO A 67 10.55 -18.94 -0.21
CA PRO A 67 11.75 -18.23 0.24
C PRO A 67 12.48 -17.43 -0.85
N ASN A 68 12.17 -17.66 -2.12
CA ASN A 68 12.77 -16.95 -3.26
C ASN A 68 11.80 -15.97 -3.92
N LEU A 69 10.69 -15.64 -3.25
CA LEU A 69 9.68 -14.72 -3.75
C LEU A 69 10.29 -13.33 -3.96
N LYS A 70 10.00 -12.73 -5.11
CA LYS A 70 10.52 -11.41 -5.50
C LYS A 70 9.42 -10.35 -5.60
N ILE A 71 8.23 -10.75 -6.05
CA ILE A 71 7.13 -9.84 -6.36
C ILE A 71 5.85 -10.37 -5.69
N PRO A 72 5.55 -9.94 -4.46
CA PRO A 72 4.24 -10.01 -3.86
C PRO A 72 3.37 -8.86 -4.36
N GLU A 73 2.27 -9.20 -5.02
CA GLU A 73 1.18 -8.27 -5.28
C GLU A 73 0.04 -8.61 -4.33
N TYR A 74 -0.29 -7.67 -3.44
CA TYR A 74 -1.34 -7.83 -2.44
C TYR A 74 -2.40 -6.75 -2.65
N GLY A 75 -3.58 -7.15 -3.10
CA GLY A 75 -4.77 -6.30 -3.21
C GLY A 75 -5.84 -6.79 -2.24
N ARG A 76 -6.21 -6.02 -1.22
CA ARG A 76 -7.29 -6.47 -0.32
C ARG A 76 -8.63 -5.91 -0.76
N LEU A 77 -9.60 -6.78 -1.03
CA LEU A 77 -11.00 -6.40 -1.17
C LEU A 77 -11.65 -6.40 0.22
N ASP A 78 -12.09 -5.24 0.68
CA ASP A 78 -12.79 -5.11 1.95
C ASP A 78 -14.30 -5.11 1.70
N ASP A 79 -14.91 -6.28 1.90
CA ASP A 79 -16.32 -6.39 2.25
C ASP A 79 -16.37 -6.45 3.78
N ALA A 80 -16.21 -5.29 4.42
CA ALA A 80 -16.07 -5.06 5.87
C ALA A 80 -16.31 -6.30 6.77
N PRO A 81 -15.27 -7.13 7.05
CA PRO A 81 -15.38 -8.13 8.10
C PRO A 81 -15.45 -7.43 9.47
N PRO A 82 -15.98 -8.10 10.50
CA PRO A 82 -16.11 -7.52 11.85
C PRO A 82 -14.76 -7.22 12.53
N GLU A 83 -13.65 -7.75 12.00
CA GLU A 83 -12.31 -7.64 12.59
C GLU A 83 -11.42 -6.67 11.81
N LYS A 84 -10.72 -5.80 12.55
CA LYS A 84 -9.72 -4.89 11.98
C LYS A 84 -8.57 -5.70 11.39
N TYR A 85 -8.07 -5.28 10.24
CA TYR A 85 -6.87 -5.91 9.67
C TYR A 85 -5.62 -5.23 10.21
N ASP A 86 -4.78 -6.01 10.89
CA ASP A 86 -3.54 -5.52 11.46
C ASP A 86 -2.42 -5.52 10.41
N LEU A 87 -1.97 -4.32 10.05
CA LEU A 87 -0.85 -4.12 9.14
C LEU A 87 0.48 -4.62 9.75
N SER A 88 0.59 -4.71 11.07
CA SER A 88 1.76 -5.29 11.72
C SER A 88 1.87 -6.79 11.51
N ASP A 89 0.75 -7.51 11.41
CA ASP A 89 0.75 -8.92 11.04
C ASP A 89 1.16 -9.11 9.57
N LEU A 90 0.65 -8.26 8.66
CA LEU A 90 1.10 -8.25 7.26
C LEU A 90 2.60 -7.95 7.16
N LYS A 91 3.12 -7.01 7.95
CA LYS A 91 4.55 -6.70 8.00
C LYS A 91 5.37 -7.90 8.46
N ALA A 92 4.95 -8.56 9.54
CA ALA A 92 5.61 -9.77 10.05
C ALA A 92 5.62 -10.90 8.99
N ALA A 93 4.54 -11.04 8.22
CA ALA A 93 4.48 -11.98 7.11
C ALA A 93 5.52 -11.66 6.01
N LEU A 94 5.59 -10.39 5.58
CA LEU A 94 6.56 -9.94 4.58
C LEU A 94 8.02 -10.08 5.04
N ASP A 95 8.28 -9.98 6.35
CA ASP A 95 9.64 -10.08 6.92
C ASP A 95 10.29 -11.46 6.69
N HIS A 96 9.52 -12.51 6.47
CA HIS A 96 10.06 -13.85 6.15
C HIS A 96 10.78 -13.91 4.80
N VAL A 97 10.41 -13.04 3.85
CA VAL A 97 10.96 -13.01 2.49
C VAL A 97 11.68 -11.70 2.17
N LYS A 98 11.86 -10.80 3.15
CA LYS A 98 12.41 -9.44 2.96
C LYS A 98 13.76 -9.38 2.21
N MET A 99 14.56 -10.43 2.29
CA MET A 99 15.86 -10.52 1.63
C MET A 99 15.77 -10.67 0.11
N THR A 100 14.63 -11.15 -0.42
CA THR A 100 14.44 -11.45 -1.84
C THR A 100 13.42 -10.55 -2.52
N LEU A 101 12.59 -9.84 -1.74
CA LEU A 101 11.56 -8.95 -2.26
C LEU A 101 12.16 -7.78 -3.05
N THR A 102 11.91 -7.76 -4.36
CA THR A 102 12.35 -6.67 -5.25
C THR A 102 11.26 -5.63 -5.50
N ARG A 103 9.99 -6.05 -5.45
CA ARG A 103 8.83 -5.18 -5.67
C ARG A 103 7.73 -5.52 -4.67
N ILE A 104 7.18 -4.53 -4.00
CA ILE A 104 6.02 -4.69 -3.11
C ILE A 104 4.92 -3.78 -3.62
N MET A 105 3.73 -4.35 -3.79
CA MET A 105 2.50 -3.62 -4.08
C MET A 105 1.45 -3.96 -3.02
N VAL A 106 1.10 -2.99 -2.19
CA VAL A 106 0.02 -3.10 -1.21
C VAL A 106 -1.09 -2.16 -1.64
N ARG A 107 -2.20 -2.75 -2.10
CA ARG A 107 -3.38 -2.01 -2.55
C ARG A 107 -4.60 -2.38 -1.72
N PHE A 108 -5.42 -1.39 -1.41
CA PHE A 108 -6.74 -1.60 -0.79
C PHE A 108 -7.85 -1.33 -1.80
N VAL A 109 -8.91 -2.13 -1.75
CA VAL A 109 -10.05 -2.07 -2.66
C VAL A 109 -11.30 -2.05 -1.81
N VAL A 110 -12.06 -0.96 -1.86
CA VAL A 110 -13.38 -0.90 -1.23
C VAL A 110 -14.36 -1.73 -2.05
N GLY A 111 -14.99 -2.74 -1.45
CA GLY A 111 -15.97 -3.62 -2.12
C GLY A 111 -17.32 -2.95 -2.41
N HIS A 112 -17.61 -1.82 -1.77
CA HIS A 112 -18.83 -1.07 -2.05
C HIS A 112 -18.76 -0.35 -3.40
N SER A 113 -19.85 -0.43 -4.16
CA SER A 113 -20.00 0.41 -5.34
C SER A 113 -19.95 1.88 -4.92
N LEU A 114 -19.33 2.75 -5.74
CA LEU A 114 -19.28 4.20 -5.50
C LEU A 114 -20.69 4.79 -5.26
N ASP A 115 -21.73 4.14 -5.81
CA ASP A 115 -23.14 4.49 -5.60
C ASP A 115 -23.66 4.16 -4.20
N GLN A 116 -23.16 3.10 -3.55
CA GLN A 116 -23.48 2.80 -2.14
C GLN A 116 -22.77 3.78 -1.20
N LEU A 117 -21.50 4.10 -1.47
CA LEU A 117 -20.74 5.10 -0.68
C LEU A 117 -21.38 6.51 -0.71
N ARG A 118 -22.14 6.84 -1.76
CA ARG A 118 -22.87 8.12 -1.88
C ARG A 118 -24.25 8.12 -1.21
N ARG A 119 -24.84 6.96 -0.95
CA ARG A 119 -26.24 6.83 -0.48
C ARG A 119 -26.36 6.36 0.96
N GLU A 120 -25.39 5.63 1.47
CA GLU A 120 -25.39 5.21 2.87
C GLU A 120 -24.88 6.37 3.74
N GLU A 121 -25.58 6.64 4.85
CA GLU A 121 -25.03 7.49 5.91
C GLU A 121 -23.64 6.97 6.28
N PRO A 122 -22.66 7.85 6.55
CA PRO A 122 -21.31 7.43 6.91
C PRO A 122 -21.43 6.46 8.08
N ARG A 123 -21.25 5.16 7.81
CA ARG A 123 -21.32 4.14 8.86
C ARG A 123 -20.30 4.56 9.91
N GLU A 124 -20.79 4.88 11.09
CA GLU A 124 -19.97 5.30 12.22
C GLU A 124 -18.82 4.30 12.39
N THR A 125 -17.60 4.74 12.10
CA THR A 125 -16.34 4.12 12.56
C THR A 125 -16.18 2.63 12.26
N VAL A 126 -16.20 2.22 10.98
CA VAL A 126 -15.56 0.94 10.65
C VAL A 126 -14.06 1.19 10.66
N HIS A 127 -13.43 0.80 11.77
CA HIS A 127 -11.99 0.81 11.91
C HIS A 127 -11.35 -0.28 11.03
N VAL A 128 -11.18 -0.02 9.73
CA VAL A 128 -10.84 -1.08 8.76
C VAL A 128 -9.42 -1.61 8.95
N LEU A 129 -8.50 -0.73 9.34
CA LEU A 129 -7.10 -1.05 9.55
C LEU A 129 -6.64 -0.71 10.96
N SER A 130 -5.66 -1.47 11.44
CA SER A 130 -4.90 -1.18 12.64
C SER A 130 -3.40 -1.38 12.37
N GLY A 131 -2.57 -0.87 13.26
CA GLY A 131 -1.12 -0.97 13.13
C GLY A 131 -0.55 -0.15 11.98
N THR A 132 0.64 -0.54 11.53
CA THR A 132 1.40 0.08 10.43
C THR A 132 2.34 -0.95 9.81
N LEU A 133 2.64 -0.78 8.51
CA LEU A 133 3.71 -1.53 7.85
C LEU A 133 5.11 -1.05 8.28
N GLY A 134 5.25 0.20 8.72
CA GLY A 134 6.48 0.73 9.28
C GLY A 134 7.64 0.79 8.28
N SER A 135 8.86 0.59 8.79
CA SER A 135 10.10 0.76 8.00
C SER A 135 10.40 -0.45 7.12
N PHE A 136 10.76 -0.17 5.87
CA PHE A 136 11.30 -1.10 4.88
C PHE A 136 12.83 -0.98 4.73
N ARG A 137 13.52 -0.24 5.61
CA ARG A 137 14.98 -0.06 5.52
C ARG A 137 15.78 -1.36 5.49
N ASP A 138 15.25 -2.40 6.14
CA ASP A 138 15.88 -3.72 6.23
C ASP A 138 15.53 -4.65 5.05
N TYR A 139 15.04 -4.11 3.92
CA TYR A 139 14.67 -4.86 2.71
C TYR A 139 15.71 -4.60 1.61
N PRO A 140 16.86 -5.30 1.64
CA PRO A 140 18.03 -4.94 0.82
C PRO A 140 17.85 -5.14 -0.68
N ALA A 141 16.84 -5.90 -1.10
CA ALA A 141 16.53 -6.15 -2.51
C ALA A 141 15.41 -5.24 -3.05
N LEU A 142 14.71 -4.49 -2.18
CA LEU A 142 13.49 -3.78 -2.54
C LEU A 142 13.80 -2.53 -3.36
N THR A 143 13.43 -2.56 -4.63
CA THR A 143 13.68 -1.49 -5.60
C THR A 143 12.39 -0.77 -6.01
N HIS A 144 11.23 -1.40 -5.86
CA HIS A 144 9.95 -0.83 -6.26
C HIS A 144 8.93 -0.96 -5.13
N LEU A 145 8.33 0.15 -4.73
CA LEU A 145 7.34 0.18 -3.66
C LEU A 145 6.11 0.97 -4.10
N GLU A 146 4.96 0.32 -3.99
CA GLU A 146 3.65 0.89 -4.29
C GLU A 146 2.74 0.69 -3.07
N ILE A 147 2.42 1.79 -2.39
CA ILE A 147 1.80 1.77 -1.06
C ILE A 147 1.13 3.11 -0.74
N SER A 148 0.08 3.14 0.08
CA SER A 148 -0.47 4.39 0.61
C SER A 148 0.29 4.87 1.85
N LEU A 149 0.32 6.19 2.06
CA LEU A 149 0.91 6.78 3.26
C LEU A 149 0.22 6.27 4.54
N HIS A 150 -1.09 6.04 4.47
CA HIS A 150 -1.88 5.47 5.55
C HIS A 150 -1.41 4.08 5.96
N ALA A 151 -1.09 3.20 5.00
CA ALA A 151 -0.57 1.88 5.31
C ALA A 151 0.87 1.95 5.86
N LEU A 152 1.68 2.87 5.32
CA LEU A 152 3.08 3.06 5.71
C LEU A 152 3.23 3.61 7.13
N PHE A 153 2.34 4.52 7.56
CA PHE A 153 2.46 5.23 8.85
C PHE A 153 1.36 4.89 9.87
N GLY A 154 0.29 4.21 9.45
CA GLY A 154 -0.87 3.91 10.28
C GLY A 154 -1.74 5.15 10.58
N SER A 155 -2.91 4.93 11.18
CA SER A 155 -3.86 6.01 11.53
C SER A 155 -3.35 7.00 12.58
N GLY A 156 -2.37 6.60 13.41
CA GLY A 156 -1.75 7.45 14.42
C GLY A 156 -0.57 8.30 13.94
N GLY A 157 -0.08 8.06 12.72
CA GLY A 157 1.22 8.55 12.25
C GLY A 157 1.29 10.05 11.95
N SER A 158 0.16 10.74 11.75
CA SER A 158 0.15 12.13 11.29
C SER A 158 0.59 13.15 12.35
N LYS A 159 0.63 12.79 13.64
CA LYS A 159 0.89 13.78 14.69
C LYS A 159 2.37 14.06 14.96
N ARG A 160 3.32 13.12 14.76
CA ARG A 160 4.76 13.32 15.07
C ARG A 160 5.77 12.40 14.35
N GLY A 161 6.03 12.66 13.07
CA GLY A 161 7.42 12.95 12.70
C GLY A 161 8.36 11.84 12.24
N THR A 162 7.89 10.67 11.81
CA THR A 162 8.77 9.76 11.04
C THR A 162 8.80 10.20 9.58
N PRO A 163 9.93 10.75 9.06
CA PRO A 163 10.02 11.15 7.67
C PRO A 163 10.11 9.92 6.74
N LEU A 164 9.76 10.10 5.46
CA LEU A 164 9.92 9.05 4.43
C LEU A 164 11.38 8.52 4.37
N SER A 165 12.36 9.38 4.61
CA SER A 165 13.79 9.06 4.67
C SER A 165 14.15 8.03 5.74
N ALA A 166 13.33 7.89 6.79
CA ALA A 166 13.54 6.92 7.86
C ALA A 166 12.84 5.57 7.62
N VAL A 167 11.92 5.49 6.65
CA VAL A 167 11.13 4.27 6.40
C VAL A 167 11.44 3.61 5.06
N LEU A 168 11.93 4.36 4.07
CA LEU A 168 12.25 3.81 2.75
C LEU A 168 13.62 3.13 2.72
N PRO A 169 13.79 2.04 1.93
CA PRO A 169 15.09 1.40 1.74
C PRO A 169 16.00 2.24 0.85
N SER A 170 17.31 2.19 1.10
CA SER A 170 18.28 3.03 0.39
C SER A 170 18.45 2.68 -1.09
N ASN A 171 18.11 1.45 -1.47
CA ASN A 171 18.18 0.93 -2.84
C ASN A 171 16.84 1.08 -3.59
N ILE A 172 15.86 1.80 -3.04
CA ILE A 172 14.60 2.07 -3.76
C ILE A 172 14.91 2.85 -5.04
N VAL A 173 14.31 2.40 -6.14
CA VAL A 173 14.39 3.00 -7.46
C VAL A 173 13.08 3.73 -7.75
N SER A 174 11.94 3.06 -7.54
CA SER A 174 10.62 3.63 -7.81
C SER A 174 9.74 3.62 -6.56
N LEU A 175 9.15 4.78 -6.25
CA LEU A 175 8.13 4.96 -5.21
C LEU A 175 6.84 5.46 -5.84
N THR A 176 5.76 4.69 -5.66
CA THR A 176 4.39 5.11 -6.01
C THR A 176 3.56 5.16 -4.75
N VAL A 177 3.13 6.36 -4.37
CA VAL A 177 2.19 6.57 -3.28
C VAL A 177 0.77 6.44 -3.80
N THR A 178 -0.09 5.69 -3.13
CA THR A 178 -1.46 5.37 -3.59
C THR A 178 -2.51 6.06 -2.73
N ASP A 179 -3.73 6.21 -3.28
CA ASP A 179 -4.88 6.87 -2.64
C ASP A 179 -5.96 5.88 -2.15
N ASP A 180 -5.64 4.60 -2.10
CA ASP A 180 -6.60 3.52 -1.87
C ASP A 180 -7.31 3.53 -0.52
N LEU A 181 -6.77 4.26 0.45
CA LEU A 181 -7.33 4.40 1.79
C LEU A 181 -7.98 5.76 2.07
N LEU A 182 -8.01 6.67 1.08
CA LEU A 182 -8.54 8.03 1.23
C LEU A 182 -10.05 8.07 1.54
N THR A 183 -10.80 7.05 1.16
CA THR A 183 -12.25 7.01 1.35
C THR A 183 -12.69 6.52 2.73
N PHE A 184 -11.78 6.02 3.56
CA PHE A 184 -12.12 5.49 4.88
C PHE A 184 -12.09 6.60 5.93
N VAL A 185 -13.14 6.65 6.76
CA VAL A 185 -13.35 7.70 7.77
C VAL A 185 -12.20 7.78 8.78
N ASP A 186 -11.56 6.64 9.13
CA ASP A 186 -10.42 6.59 10.05
C ASP A 186 -9.21 7.41 9.59
N PHE A 187 -9.14 7.66 8.29
CA PHE A 187 -8.00 8.24 7.61
C PHE A 187 -8.28 9.66 7.11
N GLN A 188 -9.52 10.14 7.22
CA GLN A 188 -9.88 11.50 6.84
C GLN A 188 -9.04 12.53 7.60
N GLY A 189 -8.47 13.47 6.84
CA GLY A 189 -7.59 14.50 7.37
C GLY A 189 -6.18 14.01 7.75
N CYS A 190 -5.87 12.73 7.56
CA CYS A 190 -4.52 12.19 7.70
C CYS A 190 -3.95 11.89 6.30
N PHE A 191 -2.74 12.38 6.01
CA PHE A 191 -2.05 12.07 4.75
C PHE A 191 -2.83 12.41 3.46
N GLU A 192 -3.76 13.35 3.54
CA GLU A 192 -4.56 13.84 2.41
C GLU A 192 -4.10 15.23 1.99
N ASP A 193 -4.40 15.62 0.75
CA ASP A 193 -4.34 17.02 0.32
C ASP A 193 -3.00 17.72 0.66
N ALA A 194 -3.06 18.87 1.34
CA ALA A 194 -1.88 19.63 1.73
C ALA A 194 -0.96 18.84 2.68
N ALA A 195 -1.51 17.97 3.53
CA ALA A 195 -0.69 17.15 4.44
C ALA A 195 0.15 16.11 3.69
N ALA A 196 -0.40 15.51 2.63
CA ALA A 196 0.38 14.65 1.74
C ALA A 196 1.50 15.44 1.05
N MET A 197 1.17 16.62 0.51
CA MET A 197 2.15 17.49 -0.13
C MET A 197 3.28 17.87 0.83
N ASP A 198 2.99 18.20 2.09
CA ASP A 198 4.01 18.59 3.07
C ASP A 198 5.01 17.47 3.38
N ILE A 199 4.56 16.21 3.38
CA ILE A 199 5.44 15.05 3.50
C ILE A 199 6.40 14.99 2.31
N PHE A 200 5.89 15.16 1.09
CA PHE A 200 6.72 15.17 -0.10
C PHE A 200 7.66 16.38 -0.15
N ARG A 201 7.22 17.56 0.27
CA ARG A 201 8.06 18.77 0.34
C ARG A 201 9.25 18.58 1.27
N ARG A 202 8.99 18.03 2.47
CA ARG A 202 10.05 17.72 3.44
C ARG A 202 11.03 16.70 2.88
N TYR A 203 10.51 15.65 2.25
CA TYR A 203 11.32 14.56 1.74
C TYR A 203 12.16 14.95 0.51
N LEU A 204 11.53 15.60 -0.49
CA LEU A 204 12.12 15.93 -1.78
C LEU A 204 12.85 17.27 -1.78
N GLY A 205 12.27 18.31 -1.16
CA GLY A 205 12.78 19.67 -1.20
C GLY A 205 13.48 20.14 0.08
N GLY A 206 13.53 19.33 1.14
CA GLY A 206 14.19 19.68 2.41
C GLY A 206 13.58 20.87 3.16
N ALA A 207 12.47 21.43 2.66
CA ALA A 207 11.84 22.63 3.19
C ALA A 207 10.77 22.29 4.24
N CYS A 208 10.89 22.90 5.42
CA CYS A 208 9.79 23.05 6.37
C CYS A 208 9.21 24.46 6.22
N GLY A 209 8.15 24.65 5.42
CA GLY A 209 7.36 25.89 5.41
C GLY A 209 6.82 26.34 4.05
N ASP A 210 5.83 27.23 4.08
CA ASP A 210 5.02 27.71 2.94
C ASP A 210 5.75 28.61 1.92
N LYS A 211 7.07 28.76 2.01
CA LYS A 211 7.80 29.62 1.07
C LYS A 211 8.03 28.84 -0.24
N GLU A 212 7.12 29.05 -1.18
CA GLU A 212 7.01 28.37 -2.48
C GLU A 212 8.24 28.47 -3.41
N ASP A 213 9.32 29.14 -3.02
CA ASP A 213 10.46 29.46 -3.89
C ASP A 213 11.80 28.81 -3.47
N HIS A 214 11.81 27.90 -2.49
CA HIS A 214 13.04 27.29 -1.97
C HIS A 214 13.21 25.79 -2.28
N TRP A 215 12.65 25.29 -3.40
CA TRP A 215 12.84 23.90 -3.87
C TRP A 215 14.29 23.52 -4.21
N ALA A 216 15.21 24.48 -4.18
CA ALA A 216 16.63 24.31 -4.46
C ALA A 216 17.44 23.76 -3.27
N VAL A 217 16.82 23.54 -2.10
CA VAL A 217 17.48 22.86 -0.98
C VAL A 217 17.48 21.35 -1.25
N GLU A 218 18.62 20.73 -0.96
CA GLU A 218 18.80 19.29 -1.12
C GLU A 218 17.91 18.55 -0.10
N GLY A 219 16.94 17.78 -0.61
CA GLY A 219 16.02 17.01 0.25
C GLY A 219 16.67 15.82 0.94
N GLU A 220 16.01 15.33 2.00
CA GLU A 220 16.45 14.16 2.78
C GLU A 220 16.60 12.90 1.90
N TRP A 221 15.87 12.84 0.78
CA TRP A 221 15.83 11.69 -0.12
C TRP A 221 17.19 11.34 -0.74
N LYS A 222 18.05 12.32 -1.07
CA LYS A 222 19.32 12.00 -1.75
C LYS A 222 20.27 11.18 -0.88
N ALA A 223 20.28 11.46 0.42
CA ALA A 223 21.08 10.70 1.38
C ALA A 223 20.39 9.40 1.78
N ALA A 224 19.06 9.42 1.93
CA ALA A 224 18.31 8.27 2.42
C ALA A 224 18.03 7.21 1.34
N THR A 225 17.78 7.64 0.11
CA THR A 225 17.38 6.83 -1.05
C THR A 225 18.11 7.28 -2.31
N PRO A 226 19.45 7.15 -2.37
CA PRO A 226 20.27 7.65 -3.48
C PRO A 226 19.94 7.01 -4.83
N CYS A 227 19.28 5.85 -4.86
CA CYS A 227 18.90 5.16 -6.09
C CYS A 227 17.53 5.59 -6.65
N LEU A 228 16.79 6.44 -5.95
CA LEU A 228 15.44 6.84 -6.35
C LEU A 228 15.50 7.59 -7.68
N ASN A 229 14.74 7.12 -8.67
CA ASN A 229 14.60 7.74 -9.98
C ASN A 229 13.17 8.20 -10.26
N THR A 230 12.17 7.51 -9.70
CA THR A 230 10.76 7.74 -9.97
C THR A 230 9.99 7.95 -8.67
N CYS A 231 9.24 9.06 -8.57
CA CYS A 231 8.36 9.36 -7.44
C CYS A 231 6.98 9.81 -7.94
N LEU A 232 5.98 8.94 -7.78
CA LEU A 232 4.62 9.16 -8.25
C LEU A 232 3.64 9.25 -7.09
N TYR A 233 2.63 10.10 -7.24
CA TYR A 233 1.44 10.09 -6.41
C TYR A 233 0.23 9.69 -7.26
N ASP A 234 -0.22 8.44 -7.12
CA ASP A 234 -1.29 7.86 -7.90
C ASP A 234 -2.66 8.15 -7.26
N LEU A 235 -3.33 9.17 -7.81
CA LEU A 235 -4.63 9.67 -7.39
C LEU A 235 -5.76 9.29 -8.36
N ARG A 236 -5.51 8.34 -9.27
CA ARG A 236 -6.46 7.98 -10.33
C ARG A 236 -7.72 7.28 -9.83
N ARG A 237 -7.73 6.79 -8.59
CA ARG A 237 -8.81 5.93 -8.10
C ARG A 237 -9.83 6.70 -7.28
N TYR A 238 -9.34 7.42 -6.27
CA TYR A 238 -10.14 8.13 -5.28
C TYR A 238 -9.71 9.59 -5.10
N GLY A 239 -8.68 10.07 -5.80
CA GLY A 239 -8.23 11.47 -5.71
C GLY A 239 -9.32 12.51 -5.96
N HIS A 240 -10.30 12.18 -6.81
CA HIS A 240 -11.46 13.04 -7.09
C HIS A 240 -12.46 13.14 -5.92
N LEU A 241 -12.33 12.28 -4.90
CA LEU A 241 -13.14 12.29 -3.68
C LEU A 241 -12.49 13.08 -2.53
N GLY A 242 -11.22 13.49 -2.67
CA GLY A 242 -10.54 14.33 -1.68
C GLY A 242 -11.11 15.76 -1.60
N GLN A 243 -10.59 16.60 -0.69
CA GLN A 243 -11.12 17.95 -0.44
C GLN A 243 -10.78 18.97 -1.54
N GLY A 244 -10.46 18.50 -2.74
CA GLY A 244 -10.22 19.33 -3.92
C GLY A 244 -8.83 19.96 -4.00
N TYR A 245 -7.91 19.74 -3.05
CA TYR A 245 -6.56 20.30 -3.14
C TYR A 245 -5.83 19.82 -4.41
N TRP A 246 -5.88 18.51 -4.66
CA TRP A 246 -5.25 17.88 -5.82
C TRP A 246 -6.03 18.05 -7.13
N SER A 247 -7.25 18.59 -7.11
CA SER A 247 -8.01 18.90 -8.32
C SER A 247 -7.43 20.11 -9.07
N SER A 248 -6.68 20.97 -8.38
CA SER A 248 -5.96 22.08 -8.98
C SER A 248 -4.77 21.60 -9.82
N GLU A 249 -4.78 21.87 -11.11
CA GLU A 249 -3.64 21.60 -12.01
C GLU A 249 -2.36 22.26 -11.51
N ASN A 250 -2.44 23.50 -11.01
CA ASN A 250 -1.30 24.22 -10.45
C ASN A 250 -0.62 23.43 -9.31
N VAL A 251 -1.41 22.80 -8.44
CA VAL A 251 -0.89 21.96 -7.34
C VAL A 251 -0.18 20.72 -7.90
N ARG A 252 -0.77 20.04 -8.89
CA ARG A 252 -0.15 18.88 -9.55
C ARG A 252 1.15 19.27 -10.28
N SER A 253 1.15 20.40 -10.99
CA SER A 253 2.35 20.94 -11.65
C SER A 253 3.42 21.38 -10.66
N LYS A 254 3.06 21.85 -9.46
CA LYS A 254 4.02 22.13 -8.38
C LYS A 254 4.73 20.85 -7.93
N PHE A 255 3.99 19.76 -7.70
CA PHE A 255 4.59 18.47 -7.36
C PHE A 255 5.53 17.97 -8.47
N LYS A 256 5.08 18.01 -9.72
CA LYS A 256 5.91 17.63 -10.89
C LYS A 256 7.22 18.44 -10.97
N ARG A 257 7.14 19.77 -10.88
CA ARG A 257 8.33 20.65 -10.87
C ARG A 257 9.28 20.36 -9.71
N MET A 258 8.74 19.98 -8.55
CA MET A 258 9.55 19.58 -7.40
C MET A 258 10.33 18.29 -7.69
N CYS A 259 9.72 17.28 -8.31
CA CYS A 259 10.43 16.08 -8.75
C CYS A 259 11.49 16.40 -9.81
N GLU A 260 11.12 17.14 -10.86
CA GLU A 260 12.03 17.53 -11.95
C GLU A 260 13.23 18.36 -11.45
N GLY A 261 12.99 19.31 -10.53
CA GLY A 261 14.04 20.12 -9.91
C GLY A 261 15.03 19.31 -9.08
N GLN A 262 14.65 18.10 -8.67
CA GLN A 262 15.51 17.15 -7.96
C GLN A 262 16.12 16.10 -8.91
N GLY A 263 15.84 16.16 -10.22
CA GLY A 263 16.32 15.20 -11.21
C GLY A 263 15.55 13.87 -11.22
N LEU A 264 14.34 13.86 -10.66
CA LEU A 264 13.46 12.69 -10.60
C LEU A 264 12.42 12.74 -11.71
N GLU A 265 12.06 11.57 -12.24
CA GLU A 265 10.80 11.38 -12.93
C GLU A 265 9.67 11.40 -11.88
N GLY A 266 8.68 12.27 -12.01
CA GLY A 266 7.62 12.29 -11.03
C GLY A 266 6.45 13.18 -11.37
N GLY A 267 5.34 12.93 -10.70
CA GLY A 267 4.08 13.59 -10.98
C GLY A 267 2.92 13.02 -10.18
N VAL A 268 1.77 13.66 -10.33
CA VAL A 268 0.50 13.17 -9.82
C VAL A 268 -0.23 12.51 -10.98
N LEU A 269 -0.55 11.22 -10.85
CA LEU A 269 -1.40 10.54 -11.84
C LEU A 269 -2.85 10.86 -11.49
N TRP A 270 -3.58 11.48 -12.41
CA TRP A 270 -4.95 11.95 -12.17
C TRP A 270 -5.97 11.25 -13.07
N VAL A 271 -7.24 11.23 -12.64
CA VAL A 271 -8.34 10.49 -13.29
C VAL A 271 -8.49 10.83 -14.79
N GLU A 272 -8.23 12.09 -15.15
CA GLU A 272 -8.43 12.62 -16.50
C GLU A 272 -7.32 12.23 -17.48
N ASP A 273 -6.19 11.68 -17.01
CA ASP A 273 -5.05 11.28 -17.86
C ASP A 273 -5.32 9.98 -18.66
N LYS A 274 -6.54 9.45 -18.63
CA LYS A 274 -6.93 8.20 -19.33
C LYS A 274 -7.28 8.38 -20.82
N HIS A 275 -7.15 9.58 -21.39
CA HIS A 275 -7.64 9.86 -22.75
C HIS A 275 -6.60 9.98 -23.87
N GLU A 276 -5.31 9.63 -23.66
CA GLU A 276 -4.28 9.75 -24.72
C GLU A 276 -3.57 8.45 -25.11
N CYS A 277 -4.28 7.32 -25.08
CA CYS A 277 -3.83 6.09 -25.75
C CYS A 277 -5.00 5.48 -26.54
N GLU A 278 -5.31 6.08 -27.69
CA GLU A 278 -5.91 5.39 -28.84
C GLU A 278 -4.82 5.08 -29.88
#